data_AF-A0AAD2ACT8-F1
#
_entry.id   AF-A0AAD2ACT8-F1
#
_cell.length_a   1.000
_cell.length_b   1.000
_cell.length_c   1.000
_cell.angle_alpha   90.00
_cell.angle_beta   90.00
_cell.angle_gamma   90.00
#
_symmetry.space_group_name_H-M   'P 1'
#
loop_
_entity.id
_entity.type
_entity.pdbx_description
1 polymer ?
#
loop_
_entity_poly.entity_id
_entity_poly.type
_entity_poly.pdbx_seq_one_letter_code
_entity_poly.pdbx_strand_id
1 'polypeptide(L)'
;MDAAKLVIHLRECGLKPELYSYLIAMTAVVKELNELGKALRKLKGFTKSGLIAELDAENVGLINQYQEDVLDDGVRLSKWVIEEGGSSIHGVVHERLLAMYICAGRGGDAERQLWEMKLVGKEAEGDIYDIVLAICASQKEVSSIARLLTRTEVTSSFRRKRTLSWLLRGYIKGGHFDNAAETVIKMLDMGLYPEYLDRAAVLQGLRRRIQQPGNVDTYLNLCKRLSDANLIGPCLVYLHIKKHKLWVVKML
;
A
#
# COMPACT_ATOMS: atom_id res chain seq x y z
N MET A 1 22.43 -7.36 0.98
CA MET A 1 22.21 -8.82 0.86
C MET A 1 23.31 -9.75 1.38
N ASP A 2 24.59 -9.37 1.37
CA ASP A 2 25.69 -10.35 1.56
C ASP A 2 25.65 -11.14 2.88
N ALA A 3 25.26 -10.49 3.98
CA ALA A 3 25.08 -11.16 5.27
C ALA A 3 24.01 -12.27 5.21
N ALA A 4 22.91 -12.06 4.47
CA ALA A 4 21.86 -13.07 4.32
C ALA A 4 22.36 -14.28 3.54
N LYS A 5 23.00 -14.03 2.39
CA LYS A 5 23.58 -15.08 1.55
C LYS A 5 24.64 -15.90 2.28
N LEU A 6 25.49 -15.25 3.09
CA LEU A 6 26.49 -15.94 3.91
C LEU A 6 25.84 -16.89 4.92
N VAL A 7 24.85 -16.44 5.68
CA VAL A 7 24.17 -17.27 6.68
C VAL A 7 23.46 -18.46 6.04
N ILE A 8 22.79 -18.22 4.90
CA ILE A 8 22.19 -19.28 4.08
C ILE A 8 23.23 -20.30 3.66
N HIS A 9 24.35 -19.85 3.09
CA HIS A 9 25.39 -20.75 2.59
C HIS A 9 26.02 -21.58 3.72
N LEU A 10 26.31 -20.97 4.88
CA LEU A 10 26.83 -21.70 6.04
C LEU A 10 25.87 -22.81 6.47
N ARG A 11 24.57 -22.53 6.50
CA ARG A 11 23.54 -23.51 6.87
C ARG A 11 23.42 -24.64 5.84
N GLU A 12 23.44 -24.32 4.55
CA GLU A 12 23.40 -25.30 3.46
C GLU A 12 24.63 -26.21 3.45
N CYS A 13 25.79 -25.71 3.89
CA CYS A 13 27.01 -26.49 4.11
C CYS A 13 26.95 -27.37 5.38
N GLY A 14 25.82 -27.43 6.07
CA GLY A 14 25.62 -28.25 7.28
C GLY A 14 26.17 -27.64 8.56
N LEU A 15 26.63 -26.38 8.52
CA LEU A 15 27.00 -25.66 9.74
C LEU A 15 25.74 -25.19 10.48
N LYS A 16 25.91 -24.84 11.76
CA LYS A 16 24.86 -24.30 12.61
C LYS A 16 25.18 -22.85 12.97
N PRO A 17 24.76 -21.87 12.13
CA PRO A 17 24.85 -20.47 12.51
C PRO A 17 24.12 -20.20 13.83
N GLU A 18 24.61 -19.25 14.61
CA GLU A 18 23.95 -18.82 15.83
C GLU A 18 22.59 -18.16 15.53
N LEU A 19 21.63 -18.26 16.45
CA LEU A 19 20.29 -17.67 16.31
C LEU A 19 20.32 -16.17 15.92
N TYR A 20 21.23 -15.40 16.52
CA TYR A 20 21.39 -13.98 16.21
C TYR A 20 21.90 -13.73 14.79
N SER A 21 22.67 -14.64 14.20
CA SER A 21 23.19 -14.51 12.83
C SER A 21 22.05 -14.47 11.83
N TYR A 22 21.04 -15.32 12.02
CA TYR A 22 19.86 -15.31 11.18
C TYR A 22 19.00 -14.03 11.34
N LEU A 23 18.85 -13.50 12.57
CA LEU A 23 18.13 -12.24 12.78
C LEU A 23 18.82 -11.06 12.07
N ILE A 24 20.15 -11.04 12.08
CA ILE A 24 20.96 -10.07 11.33
C ILE A 24 20.75 -10.26 9.83
N ALA A 25 20.77 -11.51 9.35
CA ALA A 25 20.49 -11.84 7.95
C ALA A 25 19.09 -11.37 7.51
N MET A 26 18.05 -11.60 8.30
CA MET A 26 16.70 -11.09 8.03
C MET A 26 16.66 -9.55 8.00
N THR A 27 17.40 -8.89 8.89
CA THR A 27 17.53 -7.42 8.85
C THR A 27 18.21 -6.94 7.57
N ALA A 28 19.19 -7.68 7.05
CA ALA A 28 19.82 -7.39 5.76
C ALA A 28 18.85 -7.56 4.58
N VAL A 29 17.95 -8.56 4.62
CA VAL A 29 16.87 -8.73 3.63
C VAL A 29 15.92 -7.54 3.64
N VAL A 30 15.47 -7.10 4.82
CA VAL A 30 14.60 -5.91 4.96
C VAL A 30 15.28 -4.67 4.36
N LYS A 31 16.58 -4.48 4.64
CA LYS A 31 17.35 -3.36 4.11
C LYS A 31 17.42 -3.40 2.59
N GLU A 32 17.62 -4.56 1.98
CA GLU A 32 17.67 -4.72 0.53
C GLU A 32 16.35 -4.33 -0.13
N LEU A 33 15.23 -4.89 0.35
CA LEU A 33 13.90 -4.58 -0.19
C LEU A 33 13.56 -3.09 -0.05
N ASN A 34 13.99 -2.45 1.04
CA ASN A 34 13.82 -1.02 1.21
C ASN A 34 14.63 -0.21 0.19
N GLU A 35 15.88 -0.58 -0.09
CA GLU A 35 16.70 0.07 -1.12
C GLU A 35 16.14 -0.15 -2.53
N LEU A 36 15.67 -1.36 -2.84
CA LEU A 36 14.95 -1.66 -4.08
C LEU A 36 13.72 -0.75 -4.22
N GLY A 37 12.90 -0.64 -3.17
CA GLY A 37 11.73 0.23 -3.15
C GLY A 37 12.08 1.71 -3.35
N LYS A 38 13.21 2.19 -2.81
CA LYS A 38 13.70 3.57 -3.03
C LYS A 38 14.17 3.77 -4.47
N ALA A 39 14.90 2.81 -5.03
CA ALA A 39 15.37 2.84 -6.42
C ALA A 39 14.19 2.91 -7.40
N LEU A 40 13.18 2.07 -7.20
CA LEU A 40 11.95 2.06 -7.99
C LEU A 40 11.16 3.39 -7.93
N ARG A 41 11.12 4.03 -6.75
CA ARG A 41 10.49 5.35 -6.62
C ARG A 41 11.25 6.43 -7.39
N LYS A 42 12.59 6.41 -7.35
CA LYS A 42 13.43 7.34 -8.14
C LYS A 42 13.21 7.13 -9.63
N LEU A 43 13.22 5.87 -10.08
CA LEU A 43 12.96 5.50 -11.47
C LEU A 43 11.61 6.03 -11.95
N LYS A 44 10.53 5.78 -11.19
CA LYS A 44 9.20 6.30 -11.48
C LYS A 44 9.15 7.83 -11.53
N GLY A 45 9.99 8.52 -10.75
CA GLY A 45 10.18 9.96 -10.81
C GLY A 45 10.76 10.42 -12.15
N PHE A 46 11.84 9.78 -12.60
CA PHE A 46 12.49 10.09 -13.88
C PHE A 46 11.59 9.82 -15.08
N THR A 47 10.80 8.74 -15.05
CA THR A 47 9.81 8.46 -16.09
C THR A 47 8.74 9.56 -16.15
N LYS A 48 8.23 10.01 -15.00
CA LYS A 48 7.23 11.09 -14.95
C LYS A 48 7.76 12.43 -15.45
N SER A 49 9.05 12.70 -15.31
CA SER A 49 9.69 13.90 -15.84
C SER A 49 10.14 13.77 -17.30
N GLY A 50 9.91 12.61 -17.94
CA GLY A 50 10.33 12.35 -19.32
C GLY A 50 11.85 12.22 -19.51
N LEU A 51 12.61 12.01 -18.42
CA LEU A 51 14.07 11.86 -18.49
C LEU A 51 14.49 10.47 -18.98
N ILE A 52 13.65 9.47 -18.75
CA ILE A 52 13.84 8.09 -19.20
C ILE A 52 12.51 7.53 -19.73
N ALA A 53 12.60 6.54 -20.61
CA ALA A 53 11.44 5.78 -21.07
C ALA A 53 10.83 4.95 -19.93
N GLU A 54 9.59 4.50 -20.12
CA GLU A 54 8.99 3.47 -19.26
C GLU A 54 9.78 2.15 -19.38
N LEU A 55 9.86 1.39 -18.29
CA LEU A 55 10.46 0.07 -18.31
C LEU A 55 9.66 -0.85 -19.23
N ASP A 56 10.37 -1.62 -20.05
CA ASP A 56 9.77 -2.71 -20.81
C ASP A 56 9.36 -3.88 -19.90
N ALA A 57 8.60 -4.82 -20.48
CA ALA A 57 8.09 -5.97 -19.76
C ALA A 57 9.21 -6.89 -19.22
N GLU A 58 10.35 -6.98 -19.91
CA GLU A 58 11.49 -7.81 -19.51
C GLU A 58 12.14 -7.25 -18.25
N ASN A 59 12.46 -5.96 -18.21
CA ASN A 59 13.04 -5.29 -17.05
C ASN A 59 12.08 -5.35 -15.84
N VAL A 60 10.78 -5.17 -16.05
CA VAL A 60 9.78 -5.34 -14.99
C VAL A 60 9.79 -6.78 -14.46
N GLY A 61 9.89 -7.77 -15.34
CA GLY A 61 10.01 -9.18 -14.97
C GLY A 61 11.24 -9.47 -14.11
N LEU A 62 12.41 -8.99 -14.53
CA LEU A 62 13.67 -9.15 -13.79
C LEU A 62 13.62 -8.53 -12.40
N ILE A 63 13.03 -7.34 -12.26
CA ILE A 63 12.89 -6.68 -10.96
C ILE A 63 11.94 -7.47 -10.04
N ASN A 64 10.83 -7.97 -10.59
CA ASN A 64 9.89 -8.78 -9.82
C ASN A 64 10.55 -10.09 -9.37
N GLN A 65 11.25 -10.79 -10.26
CA GLN A 65 11.97 -12.01 -9.92
C GLN A 65 13.01 -11.76 -8.82
N TYR A 66 13.82 -10.72 -8.97
CA TYR A 66 14.80 -10.34 -7.95
C TYR A 66 14.14 -10.08 -6.58
N GLN A 67 13.00 -9.38 -6.56
CA GLN A 67 12.27 -9.12 -5.32
C GLN A 67 11.73 -10.42 -4.69
N GLU A 68 11.20 -11.36 -5.48
CA GLU A 68 10.73 -12.65 -4.98
C GLU A 68 11.89 -13.49 -4.44
N ASP A 69 13.04 -13.54 -5.12
CA ASP A 69 14.23 -14.25 -4.63
C ASP A 69 14.69 -13.72 -3.25
N VAL A 70 14.68 -12.40 -3.08
CA VAL A 70 15.02 -11.74 -1.81
C VAL A 70 13.97 -12.05 -0.72
N LEU A 71 12.68 -12.13 -1.08
CA LEU A 71 11.61 -12.52 -0.16
C LEU A 71 11.76 -13.97 0.28
N ASP A 72 12.06 -14.88 -0.65
CA ASP A 72 12.25 -16.30 -0.38
C ASP A 72 13.43 -16.53 0.57
N ASP A 73 14.54 -15.79 0.40
CA ASP A 73 15.64 -15.77 1.35
C ASP A 73 15.17 -15.40 2.77
N GLY A 74 14.38 -14.33 2.90
CA GLY A 74 13.85 -13.87 4.18
C GLY A 74 12.90 -14.89 4.84
N VAL A 75 12.02 -15.51 4.05
CA VAL A 75 11.12 -16.57 4.52
C VAL A 75 11.90 -17.80 4.96
N ARG A 76 12.90 -18.22 4.18
CA ARG A 76 13.76 -19.35 4.51
C ARG A 76 14.53 -19.13 5.82
N LEU A 77 15.15 -17.97 5.98
CA LEU A 77 15.82 -17.59 7.22
C LEU A 77 14.85 -17.62 8.42
N SER A 78 13.61 -17.13 8.24
CA SER A 78 12.62 -17.13 9.32
C SER A 78 12.24 -18.54 9.77
N LYS A 79 12.12 -19.49 8.85
CA LYS A 79 11.79 -20.89 9.15
C LYS A 79 12.90 -21.53 9.97
N TRP A 80 14.15 -21.40 9.54
CA TRP A 80 15.30 -21.96 10.28
C TRP A 80 15.43 -21.38 11.68
N VAL A 81 15.20 -20.08 11.83
CA VAL A 81 15.23 -19.42 13.15
C VAL A 81 14.15 -19.95 14.08
N ILE A 82 12.93 -20.16 13.56
CA ILE A 82 11.82 -20.72 14.35
C ILE A 82 12.08 -22.18 14.71
N GLU A 83 12.65 -22.97 13.79
CA GLU A 83 12.98 -24.39 14.02
C GLU A 83 14.08 -24.57 15.08
N GLU A 84 15.06 -23.67 15.11
CA GLU A 84 16.20 -23.76 16.03
C GLU A 84 16.02 -22.96 17.32
N GLY A 85 15.07 -22.00 17.31
CA GLY A 85 14.83 -21.08 18.42
C GLY A 85 13.72 -21.54 19.35
N GLY A 86 13.67 -20.89 20.52
CA GLY A 86 12.53 -21.01 21.44
C GLY A 86 11.42 -20.01 21.12
N SER A 87 10.24 -20.18 21.73
CA SER A 87 9.09 -19.28 21.53
C SER A 87 9.38 -17.80 21.81
N SER A 88 10.40 -17.50 22.62
CA SER A 88 10.82 -16.13 22.98
C SER A 88 11.27 -15.28 21.79
N ILE A 89 11.76 -15.89 20.71
CA ILE A 89 12.24 -15.17 19.53
C ILE A 89 11.17 -14.95 18.45
N HIS A 90 10.03 -15.67 18.50
CA HIS A 90 9.01 -15.64 17.46
C HIS A 90 8.47 -14.22 17.22
N GLY A 91 8.25 -13.46 18.29
CA GLY A 91 7.79 -12.07 18.16
C GLY A 91 8.77 -11.16 17.43
N VAL A 92 10.08 -11.42 17.50
CA VAL A 92 11.10 -10.67 16.72
C VAL A 92 11.12 -11.14 15.27
N VAL A 93 10.96 -12.44 15.02
CA VAL A 93 10.89 -13.00 13.66
C VAL A 93 9.70 -12.42 12.89
N HIS A 94 8.50 -12.45 13.47
CA HIS A 94 7.30 -11.88 12.83
C HIS A 94 7.40 -10.38 12.62
N GLU A 95 8.05 -9.64 13.52
CA GLU A 95 8.34 -8.21 13.30
C GLU A 95 9.25 -8.00 12.08
N ARG A 96 10.25 -8.87 11.87
CA ARG A 96 11.15 -8.75 10.71
C ARG A 96 10.46 -9.14 9.41
N LEU A 97 9.64 -10.20 9.43
CA LEU A 97 8.80 -10.57 8.29
C LEU A 97 7.79 -9.46 7.95
N LEU A 98 7.18 -8.83 8.95
CA LEU A 98 6.29 -7.69 8.75
C LEU A 98 7.01 -6.54 8.05
N ALA A 99 8.18 -6.14 8.55
CA ALA A 99 8.98 -5.07 7.92
C ALA A 99 9.40 -5.44 6.49
N MET A 100 9.75 -6.71 6.25
CA MET A 100 10.11 -7.25 4.94
C MET A 100 8.95 -7.12 3.95
N TYR A 101 7.77 -7.62 4.31
CA TYR A 101 6.58 -7.55 3.45
C TYR A 101 6.09 -6.11 3.23
N ILE A 102 6.23 -5.23 4.23
CA ILE A 102 5.95 -3.79 4.05
C ILE A 102 6.89 -3.18 3.00
N CYS A 103 8.19 -3.48 3.05
CA CYS A 103 9.16 -2.96 2.09
C CYS A 103 8.88 -3.47 0.66
N ALA A 104 8.51 -4.74 0.52
CA ALA A 104 8.10 -5.35 -0.75
C ALA A 104 6.68 -4.93 -1.21
N GLY A 105 5.93 -4.22 -0.37
CA GLY A 105 4.55 -3.84 -0.67
C GLY A 105 3.61 -5.02 -0.73
N ARG A 106 3.85 -6.12 -0.01
CA ARG A 106 3.02 -7.33 0.04
C ARG A 106 1.98 -7.21 1.15
N GLY A 107 0.86 -6.55 0.86
CA GLY A 107 -0.12 -6.15 1.88
C GLY A 107 -0.74 -7.31 2.65
N GLY A 108 -1.24 -8.33 1.93
CA GLY A 108 -1.85 -9.50 2.55
C GLY A 108 -0.88 -10.30 3.42
N ASP A 109 0.39 -10.39 3.03
CA ASP A 109 1.43 -11.09 3.78
C ASP A 109 1.82 -10.31 5.05
N ALA A 110 1.95 -8.98 4.94
CA ALA A 110 2.18 -8.09 6.06
C ALA A 110 1.03 -8.15 7.08
N GLU A 111 -0.23 -8.16 6.61
CA GLU A 111 -1.39 -8.31 7.48
C GLU A 111 -1.36 -9.64 8.25
N ARG A 112 -1.00 -10.75 7.61
CA ARG A 112 -0.83 -12.03 8.31
C ARG A 112 0.23 -11.94 9.42
N GLN A 113 1.35 -11.26 9.18
CA GLN A 113 2.36 -11.09 10.23
C GLN A 113 1.89 -10.23 11.41
N LEU A 114 1.00 -9.24 11.20
CA LEU A 114 0.36 -8.51 12.30
C LEU A 114 -0.46 -9.44 13.20
N TRP A 115 -1.15 -10.43 12.62
CA TRP A 115 -1.90 -11.45 13.37
C TRP A 115 -0.99 -12.41 14.13
N GLU A 116 0.06 -12.92 13.47
CA GLU A 116 1.03 -13.81 14.12
C GLU A 116 1.73 -13.14 15.30
N MET A 117 2.13 -11.87 15.16
CA MET A 117 2.68 -11.09 16.27
C MET A 117 1.71 -11.06 17.46
N LYS A 118 0.42 -10.81 17.21
CA LYS A 118 -0.60 -10.77 18.26
C LYS A 118 -0.77 -12.12 18.95
N LEU A 119 -0.72 -13.23 18.21
CA LEU A 119 -0.80 -14.58 18.77
C LEU A 119 0.36 -14.91 19.71
N VAL A 120 1.56 -14.40 19.42
CA VAL A 120 2.74 -14.57 20.29
C VAL A 120 2.86 -13.47 21.35
N GLY A 121 1.78 -12.70 21.60
CA GLY A 121 1.72 -11.71 22.67
C GLY A 121 2.46 -10.39 22.39
N LYS A 122 2.77 -10.10 21.12
CA LYS A 122 3.44 -8.86 20.71
C LYS A 122 2.53 -8.01 19.83
N GLU A 123 2.49 -6.70 20.09
CA GLU A 123 1.66 -5.79 19.32
C GLU A 123 2.52 -4.81 18.52
N ALA A 124 2.19 -4.66 17.23
CA ALA A 124 2.77 -3.64 16.38
C ALA A 124 2.22 -2.26 16.74
N GLU A 125 3.01 -1.22 16.49
CA GLU A 125 2.57 0.17 16.67
C GLU A 125 1.37 0.49 15.75
N GLY A 126 0.47 1.37 16.21
CA GLY A 126 -0.74 1.72 15.46
C GLY A 126 -0.47 2.27 14.05
N ASP A 127 0.65 2.98 13.89
CA ASP A 127 1.06 3.55 12.62
C ASP A 127 1.44 2.47 11.58
N ILE A 128 1.86 1.27 12.03
CA ILE A 128 2.18 0.15 11.14
C ILE A 128 0.90 -0.43 10.52
N TYR A 129 -0.21 -0.51 11.27
CA TYR A 129 -1.49 -0.94 10.73
C TYR A 129 -1.98 -0.03 9.61
N ASP A 130 -1.83 1.30 9.76
CA ASP A 130 -2.17 2.28 8.73
C ASP A 130 -1.34 2.06 7.45
N ILE A 131 -0.04 1.76 7.58
CA ILE A 131 0.85 1.47 6.45
C ILE A 131 0.40 0.21 5.72
N VAL A 132 0.14 -0.89 6.45
CA VAL A 132 -0.32 -2.15 5.85
C VAL A 132 -1.67 -1.96 5.15
N LEU A 133 -2.59 -1.21 5.76
CA LEU A 133 -3.87 -0.85 5.15
C LEU A 133 -3.68 -0.14 3.81
N ALA A 134 -2.79 0.86 3.75
CA ALA A 134 -2.52 1.60 2.52
C ALA A 134 -1.89 0.71 1.44
N ILE A 135 -1.05 -0.25 1.80
CA ILE A 135 -0.48 -1.23 0.87
C ILE A 135 -1.59 -2.12 0.31
N CYS A 136 -2.41 -2.73 1.16
CA CYS A 136 -3.56 -3.55 0.75
C CYS A 136 -4.51 -2.77 -0.17
N ALA A 137 -4.78 -1.51 0.15
CA ALA A 137 -5.59 -0.62 -0.68
C ALA A 137 -4.98 -0.36 -2.05
N SER A 138 -3.65 -0.20 -2.14
CA SER A 138 -2.97 -0.02 -3.43
C SER A 138 -3.05 -1.26 -4.32
N GLN A 139 -3.23 -2.44 -3.75
CA GLN A 139 -3.38 -3.72 -4.45
C GLN A 139 -4.84 -4.16 -4.59
N LYS A 140 -5.80 -3.43 -4.01
CA LYS A 140 -7.23 -3.76 -3.96
C LYS A 140 -7.51 -5.09 -3.24
N GLU A 141 -6.76 -5.38 -2.18
CA GLU A 141 -6.95 -6.55 -1.32
C GLU A 141 -8.15 -6.37 -0.36
N VAL A 142 -9.36 -6.46 -0.91
CA VAL A 142 -10.62 -6.11 -0.21
C VAL A 142 -10.77 -6.84 1.13
N SER A 143 -10.39 -8.12 1.20
CA SER A 143 -10.52 -8.93 2.42
C SER A 143 -9.61 -8.44 3.55
N SER A 144 -8.34 -8.15 3.25
CA SER A 144 -7.38 -7.60 4.21
C SER A 144 -7.77 -6.18 4.64
N ILE A 145 -8.25 -5.35 3.70
CA ILE A 145 -8.75 -4.00 4.00
C ILE A 145 -9.91 -4.08 5.01
N ALA A 146 -10.89 -4.95 4.77
CA ALA A 146 -12.04 -5.12 5.66
C ALA A 146 -11.59 -5.53 7.07
N ARG A 147 -10.71 -6.55 7.19
CA ARG A 147 -10.18 -6.99 8.49
C ARG A 147 -9.43 -5.88 9.23
N LEU A 148 -8.55 -5.14 8.55
CA LEU A 148 -7.81 -4.03 9.15
C LEU A 148 -8.71 -2.88 9.59
N LEU A 149 -9.77 -2.59 8.84
CA LEU A 149 -10.71 -1.52 9.17
C LEU A 149 -11.59 -1.83 10.39
N THR A 150 -11.79 -3.09 10.77
CA THR A 150 -12.53 -3.43 12.00
C THR A 150 -11.91 -2.79 13.25
N ARG A 151 -10.59 -2.56 13.28
CA ARG A 151 -9.92 -1.83 14.38
C ARG A 151 -10.29 -0.36 14.44
N THR A 152 -10.70 0.25 13.32
CA THR A 152 -10.97 1.70 13.27
C THR A 152 -12.31 2.11 13.88
N GLU A 153 -13.25 1.17 14.00
CA GLU A 153 -14.60 1.45 14.49
C GLU A 153 -14.61 1.96 15.95
N VAL A 154 -13.69 1.45 16.77
CA VAL A 154 -13.58 1.76 18.21
C VAL A 154 -12.63 2.94 18.51
N THR A 155 -12.11 3.62 17.48
CA THR A 155 -11.08 4.66 17.67
C THR A 155 -11.65 6.08 17.72
N SER A 156 -10.88 7.00 18.31
CA SER A 156 -11.21 8.43 18.33
C SER A 156 -11.31 9.01 16.90
N SER A 157 -12.08 10.09 16.76
CA SER A 157 -12.28 10.77 15.47
C SER A 157 -10.96 11.14 14.77
N PHE A 158 -9.96 11.60 15.54
CA PHE A 158 -8.63 11.91 15.03
C PHE A 158 -7.92 10.69 14.43
N ARG A 159 -7.90 9.57 15.16
CA ARG A 159 -7.29 8.32 14.67
C ARG A 159 -8.02 7.79 13.44
N ARG A 160 -9.36 7.85 13.44
CA ARG A 160 -10.18 7.45 12.29
C ARG A 160 -9.87 8.28 11.03
N LYS A 161 -9.74 9.61 11.16
CA LYS A 161 -9.35 10.49 10.05
C LYS A 161 -8.00 10.09 9.47
N ARG A 162 -7.02 9.83 10.34
CA ARG A 162 -5.68 9.41 9.94
C ARG A 162 -5.74 8.09 9.16
N THR A 163 -6.41 7.07 9.68
CA THR A 163 -6.50 5.76 9.00
C THR A 163 -7.22 5.85 7.65
N LEU A 164 -8.33 6.61 7.56
CA LEU A 164 -9.02 6.83 6.28
C LEU A 164 -8.15 7.62 5.28
N SER A 165 -7.29 8.53 5.75
CA SER A 165 -6.34 9.25 4.87
C SER A 165 -5.28 8.30 4.30
N TRP A 166 -4.80 7.33 5.09
CA TRP A 166 -3.90 6.28 4.61
C TRP A 166 -4.58 5.34 3.61
N LEU A 167 -5.81 4.91 3.89
CA LEU A 167 -6.62 4.13 2.97
C LEU A 167 -6.79 4.85 1.62
N LEU A 168 -7.16 6.13 1.66
CA LEU A 168 -7.34 6.99 0.51
C LEU A 168 -6.05 7.09 -0.33
N ARG A 169 -4.91 7.39 0.31
CA ARG A 169 -3.61 7.48 -0.36
C ARG A 169 -3.16 6.15 -0.95
N GLY A 170 -3.50 5.03 -0.28
CA GLY A 170 -3.31 3.68 -0.81
C GLY A 170 -4.06 3.46 -2.13
N TYR A 171 -5.36 3.74 -2.16
CA TYR A 171 -6.16 3.64 -3.40
C TYR A 171 -5.66 4.57 -4.50
N ILE A 172 -5.30 5.83 -4.18
CA ILE A 172 -4.70 6.77 -5.14
C ILE A 172 -3.40 6.19 -5.73
N LYS A 173 -2.52 5.63 -4.89
CA LYS A 173 -1.26 5.03 -5.32
C LYS A 173 -1.48 3.82 -6.24
N GLY A 174 -2.50 3.00 -5.97
CA GLY A 174 -2.92 1.86 -6.78
C GLY A 174 -3.70 2.23 -8.04
N GLY A 175 -4.14 3.50 -8.17
CA GLY A 175 -4.98 3.94 -9.28
C GLY A 175 -6.43 3.44 -9.19
N HIS A 176 -6.90 3.09 -7.99
CA HIS A 176 -8.27 2.65 -7.69
C HIS A 176 -9.15 3.86 -7.35
N PHE A 177 -9.35 4.76 -8.30
CA PHE A 177 -9.95 6.07 -8.05
C PHE A 177 -11.42 6.03 -7.63
N ASP A 178 -12.18 5.00 -8.01
CA ASP A 178 -13.56 4.83 -7.55
C ASP A 178 -13.61 4.55 -6.04
N ASN A 179 -12.78 3.61 -5.57
CA ASN A 179 -12.64 3.32 -4.14
C ASN A 179 -12.07 4.52 -3.36
N ALA A 180 -11.18 5.29 -3.98
CA ALA A 180 -10.68 6.54 -3.42
C ALA A 180 -11.81 7.59 -3.26
N ALA A 181 -12.67 7.74 -4.27
CA ALA A 181 -13.83 8.63 -4.22
C ALA A 181 -14.84 8.21 -3.16
N GLU A 182 -15.15 6.91 -3.08
CA GLU A 182 -15.99 6.35 -2.02
C GLU A 182 -15.41 6.63 -0.63
N THR A 183 -14.08 6.50 -0.47
CA THR A 183 -13.40 6.82 0.79
C THR A 183 -13.54 8.31 1.14
N VAL A 184 -13.43 9.21 0.17
CA VAL A 184 -13.67 10.65 0.38
C VAL A 184 -15.11 10.90 0.82
N ILE A 185 -16.10 10.30 0.14
CA ILE A 185 -17.52 10.44 0.49
C ILE A 185 -17.77 9.96 1.92
N LYS A 186 -17.24 8.78 2.27
CA LYS A 186 -17.33 8.22 3.62
C LYS A 186 -16.69 9.13 4.67
N MET A 187 -15.55 9.76 4.36
CA MET A 187 -14.95 10.75 5.26
C MET A 187 -15.91 11.92 5.48
N LEU A 188 -16.51 12.47 4.41
CA LEU A 188 -17.46 13.58 4.51
C LEU A 188 -18.73 13.22 5.29
N ASP A 189 -19.29 12.02 5.09
CA ASP A 189 -20.44 11.52 5.86
C ASP A 189 -20.15 11.44 7.37
N MET A 190 -18.88 11.23 7.74
CA MET A 190 -18.41 11.21 9.12
C MET A 190 -17.99 12.60 9.66
N GLY A 191 -18.19 13.67 8.89
CA GLY A 191 -17.70 15.02 9.25
C GLY A 191 -16.17 15.16 9.20
N LEU A 192 -15.48 14.27 8.49
CA LEU A 192 -14.04 14.27 8.32
C LEU A 192 -13.66 14.80 6.93
N TYR A 193 -12.70 15.71 6.89
CA TYR A 193 -12.31 16.37 5.65
C TYR A 193 -10.93 15.90 5.18
N PRO A 194 -10.80 15.29 3.98
CA PRO A 194 -9.51 14.92 3.42
C PRO A 194 -8.68 16.15 3.03
N GLU A 195 -7.36 15.98 2.98
CA GLU A 195 -6.44 17.05 2.57
C GLU A 195 -6.67 17.47 1.11
N TYR A 196 -6.31 18.71 0.79
CA TYR A 196 -6.48 19.27 -0.56
C TYR A 196 -5.79 18.42 -1.64
N LEU A 197 -4.55 18.00 -1.40
CA LEU A 197 -3.78 17.20 -2.36
C LEU A 197 -4.42 15.84 -2.62
N ASP A 198 -4.98 15.21 -1.58
CA ASP A 198 -5.68 13.94 -1.72
C ASP A 198 -6.94 14.11 -2.59
N ARG A 199 -7.74 15.14 -2.31
CA ARG A 199 -8.95 15.45 -3.11
C ARG A 199 -8.63 15.75 -4.57
N ALA A 200 -7.60 16.58 -4.81
CA ALA A 200 -7.14 16.93 -6.15
C ALA A 200 -6.66 15.70 -6.93
N ALA A 201 -5.93 14.80 -6.27
CA ALA A 201 -5.46 13.56 -6.88
C ALA A 201 -6.61 12.62 -7.29
N VAL A 202 -7.65 12.47 -6.46
CA VAL A 202 -8.84 11.67 -6.82
C VAL A 202 -9.57 12.27 -8.01
N LEU A 203 -9.86 13.58 -7.98
CA LEU A 203 -10.54 14.27 -9.07
C LEU A 203 -9.76 14.18 -10.38
N GLN A 204 -8.45 14.36 -10.34
CA GLN A 204 -7.59 14.24 -11.53
C GLN A 204 -7.59 12.79 -12.07
N GLY A 205 -7.52 11.81 -11.18
CA GLY A 205 -7.55 10.39 -11.54
C GLY A 205 -8.85 9.99 -12.23
N LEU A 206 -10.00 10.35 -11.65
CA LEU A 206 -11.32 10.12 -12.23
C LEU A 206 -11.49 10.85 -13.56
N ARG A 207 -11.08 12.13 -13.65
CA ARG A 207 -11.18 12.93 -14.88
C ARG A 207 -10.43 12.28 -16.05
N ARG A 208 -9.23 11.73 -15.83
CA ARG A 208 -8.46 11.02 -16.87
C ARG A 208 -9.17 9.78 -17.39
N ARG A 209 -10.08 9.20 -16.60
CA ARG A 209 -10.83 7.98 -16.92
C ARG A 209 -12.31 8.24 -17.20
N ILE A 210 -12.72 9.50 -17.35
CA ILE A 210 -14.13 9.91 -17.47
C ILE A 210 -14.85 9.30 -18.68
N GLN A 211 -14.10 8.89 -19.72
CA GLN A 211 -14.67 8.25 -20.91
C GLN A 211 -15.03 6.77 -20.69
N GLN A 212 -14.60 6.16 -19.59
CA GLN A 212 -15.00 4.79 -19.24
C GLN A 212 -16.41 4.80 -18.62
N PRO A 213 -17.24 3.78 -18.89
CA PRO A 213 -18.59 3.67 -18.34
C PRO A 213 -18.55 3.65 -16.79
N GLY A 214 -19.47 4.37 -16.14
CA GLY A 214 -19.57 4.48 -14.68
C GLY A 214 -18.73 5.60 -14.04
N ASN A 215 -17.60 5.99 -14.65
CA ASN A 215 -16.70 6.98 -14.04
C ASN A 215 -17.26 8.41 -14.07
N VAL A 216 -18.17 8.71 -14.99
CA VAL A 216 -18.86 10.01 -15.06
C VAL A 216 -19.71 10.22 -13.80
N ASP A 217 -20.53 9.24 -13.42
CA ASP A 217 -21.42 9.37 -12.26
C ASP A 217 -20.63 9.50 -10.96
N THR A 218 -19.58 8.68 -10.79
CA THR A 218 -18.67 8.80 -9.64
C THR A 218 -18.02 10.17 -9.57
N TYR A 219 -17.54 10.69 -10.70
CA TYR A 219 -16.93 12.02 -10.78
C TYR A 219 -17.92 13.14 -10.42
N LEU A 220 -19.13 13.12 -11.01
CA LEU A 220 -20.15 14.14 -10.74
C LEU A 220 -20.62 14.10 -9.28
N ASN A 221 -20.83 12.91 -8.74
CA ASN A 221 -21.20 12.74 -7.34
C ASN A 221 -20.11 13.29 -6.41
N LEU A 222 -18.85 12.96 -6.68
CA LEU A 222 -17.73 13.48 -5.89
C LEU A 222 -17.62 15.01 -5.97
N CYS A 223 -17.73 15.59 -7.17
CA CYS A 223 -17.74 17.05 -7.35
C CYS A 223 -18.86 17.70 -6.53
N LYS A 224 -20.09 17.17 -6.64
CA LYS A 224 -21.23 17.69 -5.88
C LYS A 224 -20.97 17.61 -4.37
N ARG A 225 -20.57 16.45 -3.87
CA ARG A 225 -20.29 16.23 -2.43
C ARG A 225 -19.20 17.15 -1.89
N LEU A 226 -18.18 17.46 -2.68
CA LEU A 226 -17.14 18.42 -2.31
C LEU A 226 -17.62 19.87 -2.40
N SER A 227 -18.47 20.21 -3.37
CA SER A 227 -19.10 21.53 -3.51
C SER A 227 -20.02 21.81 -2.32
N ASP A 228 -20.90 20.86 -1.97
CA ASP A 228 -21.81 20.93 -0.81
C ASP A 228 -21.04 21.13 0.52
N ALA A 229 -19.82 20.60 0.60
CA ALA A 229 -18.92 20.75 1.75
C ALA A 229 -18.02 22.02 1.69
N ASN A 230 -18.22 22.92 0.72
CA ASN A 230 -17.38 24.11 0.46
C ASN A 230 -15.88 23.79 0.30
N LEU A 231 -15.57 22.61 -0.20
CA LEU A 231 -14.20 22.11 -0.34
C LEU A 231 -13.61 22.40 -1.73
N ILE A 232 -14.45 22.66 -2.72
CA ILE A 232 -14.07 23.09 -4.06
C ILE A 232 -14.96 24.25 -4.51
N GLY A 233 -14.50 25.01 -5.50
CA GLY A 233 -15.34 26.01 -6.16
C GLY A 233 -16.40 25.37 -7.07
N PRO A 234 -17.33 26.19 -7.60
CA PRO A 234 -18.37 25.73 -8.52
C PRO A 234 -17.76 24.97 -9.70
N CYS A 235 -18.30 23.80 -10.03
CA CYS A 235 -17.80 22.95 -11.10
C CYS A 235 -18.67 23.08 -12.34
N LEU A 236 -18.09 23.61 -13.42
CA LEU A 236 -18.69 23.55 -14.76
C LEU A 236 -18.37 22.21 -15.41
N VAL A 237 -19.41 21.42 -15.64
CA VAL A 237 -19.30 20.13 -16.34
C VAL A 237 -19.79 20.29 -17.77
N TYR A 238 -18.91 19.99 -18.72
CA TYR A 238 -19.21 19.91 -20.15
C TYR A 238 -19.29 18.44 -20.56
N LEU A 239 -20.48 17.99 -20.93
CA LEU A 239 -20.74 16.63 -21.37
C LEU A 239 -21.20 16.63 -22.82
N HIS A 240 -20.42 15.97 -23.69
CA HIS A 240 -20.80 15.78 -25.09
C HIS A 240 -21.44 14.40 -25.28
N ILE A 241 -22.74 14.38 -25.53
CA ILE A 241 -23.50 13.18 -25.82
C ILE A 241 -23.44 12.91 -27.32
N LYS A 242 -22.41 12.15 -27.75
CA LYS A 242 -22.14 11.85 -29.17
C LYS A 242 -23.37 11.34 -29.93
N LYS A 243 -24.17 10.45 -29.32
CA LYS A 243 -25.37 9.86 -29.94
C LYS A 243 -26.40 10.91 -30.40
N HIS A 244 -26.46 12.04 -29.69
CA HIS A 244 -27.46 13.09 -29.93
C HIS A 244 -26.82 14.39 -30.45
N LYS A 245 -25.50 14.41 -30.70
CA LYS A 245 -24.71 15.61 -31.03
C LYS A 245 -24.99 16.79 -30.08
N LEU A 246 -25.19 16.48 -28.79
CA LEU A 246 -25.66 17.45 -27.80
C LEU A 246 -24.57 17.75 -26.78
N TRP A 247 -24.42 19.03 -26.44
CA TRP A 247 -23.56 19.51 -25.36
C TRP A 247 -24.41 19.90 -24.16
N VAL A 248 -24.17 19.25 -23.02
CA VAL A 248 -24.75 19.63 -21.74
C VAL A 248 -23.70 20.43 -20.98
N VAL A 249 -24.06 21.66 -20.59
CA VAL A 249 -23.30 22.46 -19.64
C VAL A 249 -24.10 22.49 -18.34
N LYS A 250 -23.52 21.99 -17.26
CA LYS A 250 -24.15 21.99 -15.93
C LYS A 250 -23.21 22.57 -14.89
N MET A 251 -23.71 23.53 -14.13
CA MET A 251 -23.08 24.00 -12.90
C MET A 251 -23.45 23.07 -11.74
N LEU A 252 -22.44 22.62 -10.99
CA LEU A 252 -22.53 21.86 -9.75
C LEU A 252 -21.88 22.63 -8.60
#